data_AF-A0A8D8H966-F1
#
_entry.id   AF-A0A8D8H966-F1
#
_cell.length_a   1.000
_cell.length_b   1.000
_cell.length_c   1.000
_cell.angle_alpha   90.00
_cell.angle_beta   90.00
_cell.angle_gamma   90.00
#
_symmetry.space_group_name_H-M   'P 1'
#
loop_
_entity.id
_entity.type
_entity.pdbx_description
1 polymer ?
#
loop_
_entity_poly.entity_id
_entity_poly.type
_entity_poly.pdbx_seq_one_letter_code
_entity_poly.pdbx_strand_id
1 'polypeptide(L)'
;MNLVRSCSFALPLGRSIICGSTRSTSSSATLLCGSSSYHITAADNKQLPRRNFSQSSRSNMKFVQFTTGSSVEQRLGVLSQDGSKISDISEHFSSDFKALIRSGATLEAIKQKAAQAKQLSAKDVTLLSPVTNPQKILCVGLNYRGHCEEQNKPIPKEPMFFSKYATAIVGPYDGVIAHKITDQIDWEVELAVIIGK
;
A
#
# COMPACT_ATOMS: atom_id res chain seq x y z
N MET A 1 -7.56 -27.98 3.70
CA MET A 1 -7.72 -26.61 4.23
C MET A 1 -7.02 -25.70 3.23
N ASN A 2 -7.77 -25.09 2.31
CA ASN A 2 -7.19 -24.39 1.18
C ASN A 2 -6.74 -23.00 1.64
N LEU A 3 -5.43 -22.84 1.82
CA LEU A 3 -4.80 -21.57 2.14
C LEU A 3 -4.75 -20.73 0.85
N VAL A 4 -5.57 -19.70 0.74
CA VAL A 4 -5.43 -18.71 -0.34
C VAL A 4 -4.30 -17.77 0.07
N ARG A 5 -3.18 -17.80 -0.66
CA ARG A 5 -2.07 -16.86 -0.43
C ARG A 5 -2.51 -15.48 -0.90
N SER A 6 -2.47 -14.49 0.00
CA SER A 6 -2.60 -13.09 -0.39
C SER A 6 -1.41 -12.70 -1.27
N CYS A 7 -1.69 -12.12 -2.43
CA CYS A 7 -0.67 -11.55 -3.30
C CYS A 7 -0.46 -10.08 -2.91
N SER A 8 0.20 -9.82 -1.77
CA SER A 8 0.82 -8.52 -1.54
C SER A 8 2.12 -8.47 -2.33
N PHE A 9 2.08 -7.86 -3.52
CA PHE A 9 3.30 -7.55 -4.27
C PHE A 9 4.12 -6.50 -3.51
N ALA A 10 5.15 -6.93 -2.78
CA ALA A 10 6.32 -6.10 -2.54
C ALA A 10 7.16 -6.11 -3.82
N LEU A 11 6.98 -5.10 -4.68
CA LEU A 11 7.84 -4.95 -5.86
C LEU A 11 9.27 -4.54 -5.43
N PRO A 12 10.32 -5.25 -5.87
CA PRO A 12 11.67 -4.75 -5.76
C PRO A 12 11.92 -3.69 -6.84
N LEU A 13 12.51 -2.57 -6.40
CA LEU A 13 13.34 -1.64 -7.16
C LEU A 13 12.80 -1.07 -8.48
N GLY A 14 12.44 0.22 -8.43
CA GLY A 14 12.85 1.19 -9.45
C GLY A 14 12.30 1.00 -10.87
N ARG A 15 10.97 1.15 -11.04
CA ARG A 15 10.31 1.65 -12.26
C ARG A 15 8.84 1.93 -11.94
N SER A 16 8.36 3.11 -12.31
CA SER A 16 6.92 3.41 -12.31
C SER A 16 6.25 2.52 -13.35
N ILE A 17 5.30 1.69 -12.94
CA ILE A 17 4.44 0.95 -13.87
C ILE A 17 2.99 1.30 -13.55
N ILE A 18 2.36 1.90 -14.55
CA ILE A 18 0.91 1.96 -14.75
C ILE A 18 0.48 0.55 -15.16
N CYS A 19 -0.45 -0.06 -14.44
CA CYS A 19 -0.97 -1.39 -14.79
C CYS A 19 -2.12 -1.25 -15.80
N GLY A 20 -1.96 -1.88 -16.96
CA GLY A 20 -3.04 -2.40 -17.80
C GLY A 20 -2.77 -3.88 -18.03
N SER A 21 -3.80 -4.73 -17.95
CA SER A 21 -3.69 -6.16 -18.20
C SER A 21 -4.13 -6.48 -19.62
N THR A 22 -3.33 -7.25 -20.36
CA THR A 22 -3.81 -8.07 -21.49
C THR A 22 -3.13 -9.43 -21.45
N ARG A 23 -3.90 -10.48 -21.73
CA ARG A 23 -3.40 -11.85 -21.98
C ARG A 23 -3.62 -12.14 -23.46
N SER A 24 -2.55 -12.43 -24.20
CA SER A 24 -2.66 -13.01 -25.56
C SER A 24 -1.39 -13.77 -25.91
N THR A 25 -1.56 -15.06 -26.19
CA THR A 25 -0.54 -15.97 -26.71
C THR A 25 -0.55 -15.94 -28.24
N SER A 26 0.27 -15.10 -28.88
CA SER A 26 0.79 -15.31 -30.23
C SER A 26 1.74 -14.17 -30.63
N SER A 27 2.86 -14.53 -31.22
CA SER A 27 3.92 -13.63 -31.70
C SER A 27 3.48 -12.79 -32.90
N SER A 28 2.75 -11.70 -32.67
CA SER A 28 2.78 -10.45 -33.47
C SER A 28 1.80 -9.45 -32.84
N ALA A 29 2.28 -8.29 -32.41
CA ALA A 29 1.42 -7.26 -31.80
C ALA A 29 1.06 -6.20 -32.84
N THR A 30 -0.17 -6.26 -33.35
CA THR A 30 -0.83 -5.16 -34.05
C THR A 30 -1.93 -4.63 -33.14
N LEU A 31 -1.74 -3.40 -32.63
CA LEU A 31 -2.77 -2.65 -31.92
C LEU A 31 -3.67 -1.97 -32.95
N LEU A 32 -4.89 -2.46 -33.10
CA LEU A 32 -5.98 -1.72 -33.75
C LEU A 32 -7.04 -1.46 -32.69
N CYS A 33 -7.11 -0.21 -32.23
CA CYS A 33 -8.20 0.31 -31.41
C CYS A 33 -8.99 1.29 -32.27
N GLY A 34 -10.27 1.01 -32.50
CA GLY A 34 -11.35 1.96 -32.79
C GLY A 34 -11.11 3.05 -33.85
N SER A 35 -11.94 3.04 -34.89
CA SER A 35 -11.97 3.99 -36.02
C SER A 35 -12.46 5.41 -35.67
N SER A 36 -11.79 6.11 -34.76
CA SER A 36 -12.05 7.54 -34.55
C SER A 36 -10.77 8.29 -34.22
N SER A 37 -10.24 8.97 -35.22
CA SER A 37 -9.10 9.90 -35.10
C SER A 37 -9.56 11.15 -34.34
N TYR A 38 -9.07 11.35 -33.11
CA TYR A 38 -9.26 12.61 -32.40
C TYR A 38 -8.06 13.53 -32.68
N HIS A 39 -8.29 14.61 -33.43
CA HIS A 39 -7.36 15.73 -33.52
C HIS A 39 -7.52 16.62 -32.27
N ILE A 40 -6.52 16.62 -31.39
CA ILE A 40 -6.43 17.59 -30.30
C ILE A 40 -5.85 18.88 -30.88
N THR A 41 -6.67 19.93 -31.01
CA THR A 41 -6.20 21.29 -31.30
C THR A 41 -5.78 21.99 -29.99
N ALA A 42 -4.73 22.79 -30.06
CA ALA A 42 -4.04 23.42 -28.93
C ALA A 42 -4.80 24.60 -28.27
N ALA A 43 -6.12 24.55 -28.17
CA ALA A 43 -6.93 25.72 -27.80
C ALA A 43 -7.69 25.65 -26.46
N ASP A 44 -7.70 24.52 -25.74
CA ASP A 44 -8.36 24.42 -24.42
C ASP A 44 -7.36 24.16 -23.30
N ASN A 45 -6.41 25.08 -23.14
CA ASN A 45 -5.45 25.09 -22.03
C ASN A 45 -6.04 25.84 -20.81
N LYS A 46 -7.20 25.40 -20.31
CA LYS A 46 -7.57 25.72 -18.91
C LYS A 46 -6.78 24.78 -18.01
N GLN A 47 -5.60 25.23 -17.62
CA GLN A 47 -4.75 24.61 -16.61
C GLN A 47 -5.59 24.38 -15.34
N LEU A 48 -6.12 23.17 -15.18
CA LEU A 48 -6.67 22.74 -13.90
C LEU A 48 -5.53 22.83 -12.87
N PRO A 49 -5.76 23.44 -11.69
CA PRO A 49 -4.71 23.61 -10.70
C PRO A 49 -4.14 22.24 -10.32
N ARG A 50 -2.90 21.97 -10.75
CA ARG A 50 -2.15 20.80 -10.30
C ARG A 50 -1.91 20.97 -8.80
N ARG A 51 -2.70 20.28 -7.99
CA ARG A 51 -2.40 20.11 -6.57
C ARG A 51 -1.16 19.23 -6.48
N ASN A 52 0.00 19.85 -6.30
CA ASN A 52 1.24 19.15 -5.99
C ASN A 52 1.11 18.54 -4.58
N PHE A 53 0.68 17.28 -4.48
CA PHE A 53 0.67 16.54 -3.22
C PHE A 53 2.07 16.23 -2.66
N SER A 54 3.14 16.59 -3.38
CA SER A 54 4.51 16.25 -3.01
C SER A 54 5.33 17.51 -2.69
N GLN A 55 5.32 17.93 -1.43
CA GLN A 55 6.24 18.92 -0.85
C GLN A 55 7.43 18.28 -0.11
N SER A 56 7.53 16.94 -0.05
CA SER A 56 8.64 16.29 0.66
C SER A 56 9.86 16.16 -0.23
N SER A 57 10.98 16.75 0.18
CA SER A 57 12.31 16.22 -0.13
C SER A 57 12.28 14.70 0.06
N ARG A 58 12.90 13.93 -0.84
CA ARG A 58 12.88 12.45 -0.84
C ARG A 58 13.64 11.88 0.37
N SER A 59 13.11 12.04 1.58
CA SER A 59 13.44 11.14 2.67
C SER A 59 12.64 9.86 2.46
N ASN A 60 13.23 8.92 1.72
CA ASN A 60 12.68 7.58 1.58
C ASN A 60 12.88 6.83 2.91
N MET A 61 11.99 7.08 3.88
CA MET A 61 11.91 6.30 5.11
C MET A 61 10.68 5.39 5.03
N LYS A 62 10.89 4.11 5.30
CA LYS A 62 9.84 3.08 5.29
C LYS A 62 9.70 2.55 6.71
N PHE A 63 8.55 2.79 7.34
CA PHE A 63 8.26 2.26 8.68
C PHE A 63 7.63 0.87 8.58
N VAL A 64 8.01 -0.02 9.49
CA VAL A 64 7.48 -1.38 9.60
C VAL A 64 7.19 -1.70 11.06
N GLN A 65 6.04 -2.31 11.33
CA GLN A 65 5.77 -2.96 12.61
C GLN A 65 6.08 -4.46 12.45
N PHE A 66 6.68 -5.08 13.45
CA PHE A 66 7.11 -6.48 13.35
C PHE A 66 7.19 -7.16 14.71
N THR A 67 7.28 -8.50 14.72
CA THR A 67 7.69 -9.29 15.89
C THR A 67 8.96 -10.10 15.55
N THR A 68 9.65 -10.59 16.59
CA THR A 68 10.90 -11.36 16.44
C THR A 68 10.74 -12.77 17.00
N GLY A 69 11.18 -13.78 16.23
CA GLY A 69 11.12 -15.18 16.64
C GLY A 69 9.72 -15.61 17.06
N SER A 70 9.59 -16.19 18.26
CA SER A 70 8.30 -16.58 18.85
C SER A 70 7.68 -15.52 19.76
N SER A 71 8.26 -14.31 19.84
CA SER A 71 7.69 -13.24 20.64
C SER A 71 6.41 -12.70 20.01
N VAL A 72 5.43 -12.36 20.85
CA VAL A 72 4.23 -11.62 20.45
C VAL A 72 4.39 -10.11 20.63
N GLU A 73 5.54 -9.66 21.14
CA GLU A 73 5.80 -8.26 21.39
C GLU A 73 5.96 -7.50 20.06
N GLN A 74 5.04 -6.57 19.81
CA GLN A 74 5.11 -5.67 18.68
C GLN A 74 6.31 -4.72 18.84
N ARG A 75 7.06 -4.57 17.76
CA ARG A 75 8.22 -3.67 17.62
C ARG A 75 8.02 -2.77 16.42
N LEU A 76 8.70 -1.63 16.40
CA LEU A 76 8.68 -0.65 15.33
C LEU A 76 10.08 -0.46 14.77
N GLY A 77 10.20 -0.40 13.45
CA GLY A 77 11.48 -0.27 12.77
C GLY A 77 11.43 0.56 11.51
N VAL A 78 12.63 0.90 11.03
CA VAL A 78 12.85 1.54 9.73
C VAL A 78 13.49 0.52 8.80
N LEU A 79 12.79 0.22 7.70
CA LEU A 79 13.26 -0.69 6.67
C LEU A 79 14.29 0.01 5.77
N SER A 80 15.40 -0.69 5.51
CA SER A 80 16.44 -0.22 4.59
C SER A 80 15.91 -0.04 3.16
N GLN A 81 16.59 0.77 2.35
CA GLN A 81 16.12 1.08 1.00
C GLN A 81 15.99 -0.16 0.12
N ASP A 82 16.92 -1.10 0.25
CA ASP A 82 16.95 -2.40 -0.43
C ASP A 82 15.99 -3.44 0.19
N GLY A 83 15.36 -3.13 1.33
CA GLY A 83 14.43 -4.02 2.03
C GLY A 83 15.10 -5.19 2.76
N SER A 84 16.42 -5.25 2.86
CA SER A 84 17.14 -6.39 3.44
C SER A 84 17.23 -6.35 4.96
N LYS A 85 17.16 -5.15 5.56
CA LYS A 85 17.38 -4.94 6.99
C LYS A 85 16.36 -4.00 7.61
N ILE A 86 16.14 -4.17 8.90
CA ILE A 86 15.27 -3.33 9.73
C ILE A 86 16.10 -2.77 10.88
N SER A 87 16.15 -1.45 10.99
CA SER A 87 16.65 -0.77 12.18
C SER A 87 15.54 -0.73 13.22
N ASP A 88 15.71 -1.44 14.33
CA ASP A 88 14.72 -1.53 15.41
C ASP A 88 14.77 -0.29 16.31
N ILE A 89 13.75 0.55 16.22
CA ILE A 89 13.69 1.82 16.95
C ILE A 89 12.82 1.76 18.22
N SER A 90 12.36 0.57 18.60
CA SER A 90 11.42 0.36 19.72
C SER A 90 12.01 0.74 21.08
N GLU A 91 13.33 0.76 21.23
CA GLU A 91 14.01 1.22 22.45
C GLU A 91 14.04 2.76 22.58
N HIS A 92 13.73 3.48 21.50
CA HIS A 92 13.81 4.94 21.44
C HIS A 92 12.44 5.60 21.28
N PHE A 93 11.46 4.87 20.74
CA PHE A 93 10.12 5.36 20.49
C PHE A 93 9.10 4.27 20.82
N SER A 94 7.83 4.67 20.89
CA SER A 94 6.73 3.70 21.01
C SER A 94 6.79 2.66 19.89
N SER A 95 6.49 1.41 20.23
CA SER A 95 6.36 0.33 19.26
C SER A 95 5.05 0.38 18.45
N ASP A 96 4.12 1.29 18.77
CA ASP A 96 2.90 1.57 18.01
C ASP A 96 3.12 2.75 17.05
N PHE A 97 2.90 2.52 15.76
CA PHE A 97 3.16 3.53 14.73
C PHE A 97 2.29 4.77 14.88
N LYS A 98 1.03 4.64 15.35
CA LYS A 98 0.18 5.82 15.59
C LYS A 98 0.70 6.63 16.76
N ALA A 99 1.19 5.98 17.82
CA ALA A 99 1.78 6.65 18.96
C ALA A 99 3.05 7.42 18.56
N LEU A 100 3.89 6.85 17.68
CA LEU A 100 5.02 7.58 17.09
C LEU A 100 4.57 8.83 16.32
N ILE A 101 3.56 8.70 15.45
CA ILE A 101 3.03 9.86 14.70
C ILE A 101 2.53 10.96 15.66
N ARG A 102 1.78 10.56 16.70
CA ARG A 102 1.22 11.49 17.70
C ARG A 102 2.28 12.12 18.60
N SER A 103 3.43 11.49 18.77
CA SER A 103 4.51 12.06 19.59
C SER A 103 5.15 13.28 18.94
N GLY A 104 4.90 13.53 17.65
CA GLY A 104 5.50 14.64 16.91
C GLY A 104 7.01 14.47 16.67
N ALA A 105 7.54 13.25 16.77
CA ALA A 105 8.94 12.97 16.49
C ALA A 105 9.27 13.35 15.04
N THR A 106 10.35 14.11 14.83
CA THR A 106 10.78 14.51 13.50
C THR A 106 11.43 13.33 12.76
N LEU A 107 11.35 13.33 11.43
CA LEU A 107 12.00 12.30 10.62
C LEU A 107 13.52 12.32 10.82
N GLU A 108 14.12 13.49 11.08
CA GLU A 108 15.53 13.64 11.39
C GLU A 108 15.91 12.93 12.69
N ALA A 109 15.12 13.12 13.76
CA ALA A 109 15.34 12.47 15.04
C ALA A 109 15.21 10.94 14.91
N ILE A 110 14.19 10.48 14.19
CA ILE A 110 13.98 9.05 13.90
C ILE A 110 15.16 8.50 13.10
N LYS A 111 15.63 9.21 12.07
CA LYS A 111 16.75 8.78 11.24
C LYS A 111 18.05 8.63 12.05
N GLN A 112 18.33 9.57 12.96
CA GLN A 112 19.49 9.50 13.83
C GLN A 112 19.44 8.29 14.75
N LYS A 113 18.29 8.02 15.37
CA LYS A 113 18.09 6.85 16.23
C LYS A 113 18.14 5.54 15.45
N ALA A 114 17.53 5.48 14.27
CA ALA A 114 17.59 4.31 13.39
C ALA A 114 19.01 3.98 12.93
N ALA A 115 19.91 4.96 12.82
CA ALA A 115 21.31 4.73 12.48
C ALA A 115 22.13 4.10 13.63
N GLN A 116 21.68 4.25 14.87
CA GLN A 116 22.32 3.70 16.08
C GLN A 116 21.62 2.43 16.59
N ALA A 117 20.41 2.16 16.08
CA ALA A 117 19.58 1.03 16.44
C ALA A 117 20.19 -0.33 16.05
N LYS A 118 19.78 -1.37 16.79
CA LYS A 118 20.06 -2.76 16.41
C LYS A 118 19.48 -3.04 15.03
N GLN A 119 20.30 -3.60 14.14
CA GLN A 119 19.87 -4.07 12.83
C GLN A 119 19.46 -5.53 12.88
N LEU A 120 18.30 -5.83 12.31
CA LEU A 120 17.78 -7.17 12.12
C LEU A 120 17.69 -7.46 10.61
N SER A 121 17.90 -8.72 10.22
CA SER A 121 17.54 -9.19 8.89
C SER A 121 16.03 -9.11 8.73
N ALA A 122 15.54 -8.54 7.64
CA ALA A 122 14.11 -8.47 7.36
C ALA A 122 13.47 -9.87 7.17
N LYS A 123 14.28 -10.89 6.89
CA LYS A 123 13.83 -12.29 6.76
C LYS A 123 13.63 -12.99 8.11
N ASP A 124 14.20 -12.45 9.18
CA ASP A 124 14.19 -13.08 10.51
C ASP A 124 13.09 -12.50 11.40
N VAL A 125 12.21 -11.66 10.83
CA VAL A 125 11.09 -11.03 11.53
C VAL A 125 9.77 -11.38 10.85
N THR A 126 8.69 -11.31 11.62
CA THR A 126 7.33 -11.37 11.08
C THR A 126 6.78 -9.96 10.98
N LEU A 127 6.51 -9.50 9.75
CA LEU A 127 5.91 -8.18 9.55
C LEU A 127 4.44 -8.18 9.97
N LEU A 128 4.03 -7.11 10.63
CA LEU A 128 2.65 -6.81 10.97
C LEU A 128 2.09 -5.76 10.00
N SER A 129 0.78 -5.52 10.07
CA SER A 129 0.19 -4.36 9.41
C SER A 129 0.90 -3.07 9.86
N PRO A 130 1.13 -2.09 8.96
CA PRO A 130 1.69 -0.79 9.33
C PRO A 130 0.92 -0.08 10.45
N VAL A 131 -0.38 -0.36 10.58
CA VAL A 131 -1.23 0.05 11.69
C VAL A 131 -2.06 -1.15 12.14
N THR A 132 -1.79 -1.65 13.35
CA THR A 132 -2.42 -2.87 13.92
C THR A 132 -3.75 -2.60 14.61
N ASN A 133 -4.07 -1.33 14.90
CA ASN A 133 -5.21 -0.93 15.72
C ASN A 133 -5.90 0.36 15.19
N PRO A 134 -6.25 0.48 13.90
CA PRO A 134 -6.86 1.70 13.38
C PRO A 134 -8.25 1.94 14.01
N GLN A 135 -8.60 3.21 14.23
CA GLN A 135 -9.94 3.57 14.73
C GLN A 135 -11.00 3.55 13.63
N LYS A 136 -10.61 3.91 12.40
CA LYS A 136 -11.49 3.97 11.23
C LYS A 136 -10.71 3.48 10.00
N ILE A 137 -11.38 2.71 9.16
CA ILE A 137 -10.89 2.33 7.83
C ILE A 137 -11.99 2.77 6.85
N LEU A 138 -11.68 3.78 6.04
CA LEU A 138 -12.57 4.29 5.01
C LEU A 138 -12.06 3.81 3.66
N CYS A 139 -12.86 3.00 2.99
CA CYS A 139 -12.60 2.49 1.65
C CYS A 139 -13.31 3.38 0.62
N VAL A 140 -12.76 3.44 -0.60
CA VAL A 140 -13.32 4.20 -1.72
C VAL A 140 -13.65 3.24 -2.85
N GLY A 141 -14.94 3.03 -3.08
CA GLY A 141 -15.42 2.15 -4.15
C GLY A 141 -15.32 2.80 -5.53
N LEU A 142 -15.11 1.99 -6.57
CA LEU A 142 -15.14 2.40 -7.98
C LEU A 142 -14.20 3.59 -8.29
N ASN A 143 -13.04 3.64 -7.61
CA ASN A 143 -12.08 4.73 -7.73
C ASN A 143 -11.05 4.53 -8.87
N TYR A 144 -11.24 3.48 -9.69
CA TYR A 144 -10.44 3.19 -10.87
C TYR A 144 -11.36 2.98 -12.07
N ARG A 145 -11.11 3.70 -13.16
CA ARG A 145 -11.91 3.62 -14.39
C ARG A 145 -11.97 2.19 -14.95
N GLY A 146 -10.83 1.52 -15.03
CA GLY A 146 -10.77 0.14 -15.54
C GLY A 146 -11.61 -0.85 -14.72
N HIS A 147 -11.64 -0.68 -13.40
CA HIS A 147 -12.47 -1.51 -12.52
C HIS A 147 -13.98 -1.23 -12.70
N CYS A 148 -14.37 0.01 -13.02
CA CYS A 148 -15.76 0.32 -13.39
C CYS A 148 -16.15 -0.36 -14.71
N GLU A 149 -15.27 -0.29 -15.71
CA GLU A 149 -15.47 -0.89 -17.04
C GLU A 149 -15.59 -2.41 -16.94
N GLU A 150 -14.71 -3.06 -16.16
CA GLU A 150 -14.73 -4.50 -15.90
C GLU A 150 -16.09 -4.98 -15.34
N GLN A 151 -16.67 -4.22 -14.41
CA GLN A 151 -17.95 -4.56 -13.79
C GLN A 151 -19.18 -4.05 -14.57
N ASN A 152 -18.98 -3.41 -15.72
CA ASN A 152 -20.03 -2.70 -16.47
C ASN A 152 -20.81 -1.70 -15.57
N LYS A 153 -20.10 -0.99 -14.69
CA LYS A 153 -20.67 0.03 -13.80
C LYS A 153 -20.40 1.44 -14.35
N PRO A 154 -21.34 2.38 -14.21
CA PRO A 154 -21.08 3.78 -14.56
C PRO A 154 -20.03 4.37 -13.61
N ILE A 155 -19.19 5.25 -14.14
CA ILE A 155 -18.21 5.98 -13.34
C ILE A 155 -18.95 6.91 -12.37
N PRO A 156 -18.71 6.80 -11.05
CA PRO A 156 -19.37 7.66 -10.08
C PRO A 156 -19.04 9.13 -10.31
N LYS A 157 -20.03 10.00 -10.11
CA LYS A 157 -19.83 11.46 -10.15
C LYS A 157 -19.18 12.00 -8.87
N GLU A 158 -19.29 11.24 -7.79
CA GLU A 158 -18.78 11.57 -6.45
C GLU A 158 -18.13 10.31 -5.82
N PRO A 159 -17.15 10.47 -4.92
CA PRO A 159 -16.51 9.34 -4.27
C PRO A 159 -17.50 8.52 -3.43
N MET A 160 -17.48 7.21 -3.60
CA MET A 160 -18.31 6.29 -2.82
C MET A 160 -17.53 5.76 -1.63
N PHE A 161 -17.91 6.18 -0.43
CA PHE A 161 -17.28 5.72 0.81
C PHE A 161 -18.03 4.57 1.46
N PHE A 162 -17.28 3.60 1.95
CA PHE A 162 -17.78 2.56 2.85
C PHE A 162 -16.71 2.22 3.89
N SER A 163 -17.11 1.51 4.95
CA SER A 163 -16.21 1.19 6.06
C SER A 163 -15.82 -0.27 6.08
N LYS A 164 -14.58 -0.55 6.47
CA LYS A 164 -14.12 -1.89 6.84
C LYS A 164 -13.83 -1.95 8.34
N TYR A 165 -14.12 -3.07 8.98
CA TYR A 165 -13.82 -3.24 10.40
C TYR A 165 -12.32 -3.45 10.62
N ALA A 166 -11.78 -2.86 11.69
CA ALA A 166 -10.37 -3.01 12.06
C ALA A 166 -9.99 -4.47 12.32
N THR A 167 -10.94 -5.29 12.76
CA THR A 167 -10.78 -6.73 12.98
C THR A 167 -10.48 -7.53 11.70
N ALA A 168 -10.66 -6.94 10.52
CA ALA A 168 -10.37 -7.57 9.24
C ALA A 168 -8.93 -7.34 8.75
N ILE A 169 -8.09 -6.61 9.50
CA ILE A 169 -6.67 -6.40 9.17
C ILE A 169 -5.86 -7.61 9.63
N VAL A 170 -4.99 -8.09 8.74
CA VAL A 170 -3.97 -9.11 9.01
C VAL A 170 -2.60 -8.62 8.55
N GLY A 171 -1.53 -9.31 8.92
CA GLY A 171 -0.19 -9.05 8.44
C GLY A 171 -0.06 -9.23 6.92
N PRO A 172 0.92 -8.57 6.28
CA PRO A 172 1.10 -8.60 4.82
C PRO A 172 1.40 -9.99 4.26
N TYR A 173 1.88 -10.91 5.10
CA TYR A 173 2.21 -12.29 4.72
C TYR A 173 1.37 -13.33 5.48
N ASP A 174 0.37 -12.89 6.24
CA ASP A 174 -0.51 -13.78 6.97
C ASP A 174 -1.48 -14.46 5.99
N GLY A 175 -1.82 -15.71 6.29
CA GLY A 175 -2.84 -16.44 5.54
C GLY A 175 -4.25 -15.87 5.81
N VAL A 176 -5.07 -15.77 4.77
CA VAL A 176 -6.49 -15.44 4.92
C VAL A 176 -7.29 -16.74 4.97
N ILE A 177 -8.12 -16.89 6.01
CA ILE A 177 -8.94 -18.08 6.20
C ILE A 177 -10.23 -17.96 5.38
N ALA A 178 -10.37 -18.83 4.39
CA ALA A 178 -11.59 -19.00 3.62
C ALA A 178 -12.73 -19.54 4.51
N HIS A 179 -13.83 -18.78 4.64
CA HIS A 179 -15.00 -19.25 5.37
C HIS A 179 -15.83 -20.22 4.51
N LYS A 180 -16.26 -21.35 5.08
CA LYS A 180 -17.02 -22.41 4.38
C LYS A 180 -18.39 -22.00 3.82
N ILE A 181 -18.81 -20.75 4.05
CA ILE A 181 -20.12 -20.24 3.61
C ILE A 181 -20.06 -19.71 2.17
N THR A 182 -18.86 -19.50 1.62
CA THR A 182 -18.67 -18.94 0.29
C THR A 182 -17.54 -19.64 -0.45
N ASP A 183 -17.77 -19.90 -1.73
CA ASP A 183 -16.74 -20.29 -2.69
C ASP A 183 -16.25 -19.10 -3.53
N GLN A 184 -16.81 -17.91 -3.31
CA GLN A 184 -16.52 -16.67 -4.06
C GLN A 184 -15.62 -15.76 -3.23
N ILE A 185 -14.37 -16.18 -3.03
CA ILE A 185 -13.35 -15.34 -2.42
C ILE A 185 -12.62 -14.61 -3.53
N ASP A 186 -12.59 -13.27 -3.43
CA ASP A 186 -11.96 -12.41 -4.42
C ASP A 186 -10.87 -11.54 -3.79
N TRP A 187 -10.04 -10.96 -4.64
CA TRP A 187 -8.94 -10.08 -4.26
C TRP A 187 -9.13 -8.68 -4.83
N GLU A 188 -8.67 -7.69 -4.07
CA GLU A 188 -8.69 -6.29 -4.48
C GLU A 188 -7.28 -5.71 -4.28
N VAL A 189 -6.74 -5.05 -5.30
CA VAL A 189 -5.46 -4.33 -5.21
C VAL A 189 -5.76 -2.86 -4.97
N GLU A 190 -5.50 -2.42 -3.74
CA GLU A 190 -5.76 -1.04 -3.30
C GLU A 190 -4.50 -0.35 -2.78
N LEU A 191 -4.48 0.99 -2.88
CA LEU A 191 -3.51 1.84 -2.20
C LEU A 191 -4.12 2.39 -0.91
N ALA A 192 -3.54 2.04 0.24
CA ALA A 192 -3.92 2.61 1.52
C ALA A 192 -3.14 3.91 1.80
N VAL A 193 -3.84 4.91 2.35
CA VAL A 193 -3.25 6.15 2.86
C VAL A 193 -3.50 6.24 4.36
N ILE A 194 -2.44 6.41 5.14
CA ILE A 194 -2.53 6.60 6.60
C ILE A 194 -2.51 8.10 6.89
N ILE A 195 -3.55 8.58 7.54
CA ILE A 195 -3.68 9.98 7.93
C ILE A 195 -2.99 10.20 9.28
N GLY A 196 -1.92 10.99 9.27
CA GLY A 196 -1.12 11.26 10.47
C GLY A 196 -1.58 12.46 11.29
N LYS A 197 -2.38 13.36 10.70
CA LYS A 197 -2.99 14.53 11.32
C LYS A 197 -4.17 15.01 10.49
#